data_AF-A0A143BM27-F1
#
_entry.id   AF-A0A143BM27-F1
#
_cell.length_a   1.000
_cell.length_b   1.000
_cell.length_c   1.000
_cell.angle_alpha   90.00
_cell.angle_beta   90.00
_cell.angle_gamma   90.00
#
_symmetry.space_group_name_H-M   'P 1'
#
loop_
_entity.id
_entity.type
_entity.pdbx_description
1 polymer ?
#
loop_
_entity_poly.entity_id
_entity_poly.type
_entity_poly.pdbx_seq_one_letter_code
_entity_poly.pdbx_strand_id
1 'polypeptide(L)'
;MGSSVSGLPHNTQVRITSEGRSGVIHFENPQSTFSMWWEFAGAGALAIINIPSVAQWESTTKLPLSQREDVLRIIGEHVVRTQTSGRGRYDVDEQFITVYADTTV
;
A
#
# COMPACT_ATOMS: atom_id res chain seq x y z
N MET A 1 11.09 27.51 -5.96
CA MET A 1 9.98 26.74 -6.55
C MET A 1 10.11 25.31 -6.03
N GLY A 2 9.46 25.00 -4.91
CA GLY A 2 9.43 23.65 -4.35
C GLY A 2 8.09 23.05 -4.68
N SER A 3 8.04 22.15 -5.66
CA SER A 3 6.83 21.41 -5.99
C SER A 3 6.51 20.49 -4.80
N SER A 4 5.49 20.83 -4.02
CA SER A 4 4.91 19.89 -3.07
C SER A 4 4.29 18.75 -3.87
N VAL A 5 5.01 17.64 -3.95
CA VAL A 5 4.52 16.39 -4.54
C VAL A 5 3.62 15.72 -3.49
N SER A 6 2.42 15.34 -3.93
CA SER A 6 1.31 14.71 -3.19
C SER A 6 0.50 15.63 -2.27
N GLY A 7 -0.76 15.88 -2.66
CA GLY A 7 -1.77 16.61 -1.87
C GLY A 7 -2.28 15.83 -0.66
N LEU A 8 -1.51 14.88 -0.14
CA LEU A 8 -1.85 14.08 1.03
C LEU A 8 -1.32 14.75 2.31
N PRO A 9 -2.04 14.63 3.44
CA PRO A 9 -1.63 15.28 4.68
C PRO A 9 -0.28 14.78 5.21
N HIS A 10 0.48 15.67 5.85
CA HIS A 10 1.78 15.36 6.48
C HIS A 10 1.71 14.31 7.61
N ASN A 11 0.53 14.04 8.17
CA ASN A 11 0.31 13.02 9.19
C ASN A 11 -0.25 11.70 8.62
N THR A 12 0.18 11.33 7.41
CA THR A 12 -0.18 10.05 6.79
C THR A 12 0.68 8.94 7.38
N GLN A 13 0.03 7.89 7.90
CA GLN A 13 0.67 6.74 8.52
C GLN A 13 0.20 5.44 7.88
N VAL A 14 1.12 4.49 7.76
CA VAL A 14 0.85 3.12 7.35
C VAL A 14 1.40 2.20 8.44
N ARG A 15 0.61 1.22 8.86
CA ARG A 15 1.00 0.19 9.83
C ARG A 15 0.65 -1.20 9.28
N ILE A 16 1.45 -2.19 9.62
CA ILE A 16 1.28 -3.57 9.16
C ILE A 16 1.07 -4.44 10.40
N THR A 17 -0.08 -5.13 10.45
CA THR A 17 -0.35 -6.19 11.42
C THR A 17 -0.12 -7.52 10.73
N SER A 18 0.61 -8.43 11.39
CA SER A 18 0.86 -9.79 10.90
C SER A 18 0.19 -10.82 11.78
N GLU A 19 -0.50 -11.74 11.14
CA GLU A 19 -1.19 -12.89 11.73
C GLU A 19 -0.57 -14.21 11.20
N GLY A 20 0.72 -14.16 10.83
CA GLY A 20 1.46 -15.27 10.24
C GLY A 20 1.68 -15.07 8.75
N ARG A 21 0.98 -15.84 7.92
CA ARG A 21 1.08 -15.77 6.44
C ARG A 21 0.14 -14.74 5.81
N SER A 22 -0.56 -13.97 6.63
CA SER A 22 -1.52 -12.95 6.24
C SER A 22 -1.61 -11.89 7.32
N GLY A 23 -2.39 -10.85 7.05
CA GLY A 23 -2.71 -9.82 8.02
C GLY A 23 -3.37 -8.61 7.39
N VAL A 24 -3.13 -7.45 8.00
CA VAL A 24 -3.83 -6.20 7.64
C VAL A 24 -2.84 -5.04 7.49
N ILE A 25 -2.99 -4.29 6.40
CA ILE A 25 -2.41 -2.97 6.22
C ILE A 25 -3.42 -1.94 6.73
N HIS A 26 -3.00 -1.11 7.67
CA HIS A 26 -3.79 0.00 8.18
C HIS A 26 -3.26 1.31 7.60
N PHE A 27 -4.12 2.07 6.93
CA PHE A 27 -3.83 3.42 6.45
C PHE A 27 -4.60 4.42 7.31
N GLU A 28 -3.92 5.50 7.69
CA GLU A 28 -4.53 6.56 8.49
C GLU A 28 -3.95 7.93 8.11
N ASN A 29 -4.83 8.91 7.90
CA ASN A 29 -4.48 10.32 7.82
C ASN A 29 -5.65 11.16 8.39
N PRO A 30 -5.53 12.50 8.50
CA PRO A 30 -6.61 13.36 9.00
C PRO A 30 -7.94 13.31 8.22
N GLN A 31 -7.94 12.83 6.97
CA GLN A 31 -9.14 12.75 6.12
C GLN A 31 -9.81 11.37 6.19
N SER A 32 -9.05 10.30 6.41
CA SER A 32 -9.56 8.94 6.35
C SER A 32 -8.72 7.92 7.11
N THR A 33 -9.40 6.86 7.54
CA THR A 33 -8.80 5.63 8.05
C THR A 33 -9.46 4.44 7.33
N PHE A 34 -8.64 3.51 6.85
CA PHE A 34 -9.14 2.27 6.24
C PHE A 34 -8.11 1.16 6.36
N SER A 35 -8.52 -0.06 6.04
CA SER A 35 -7.69 -1.25 6.17
C SER A 35 -7.82 -2.15 4.95
N MET A 36 -6.74 -2.85 4.64
CA MET A 36 -6.64 -3.75 3.49
C MET A 36 -6.00 -5.06 3.92
N TRP A 37 -6.54 -6.17 3.43
CA TRP A 37 -6.02 -7.48 3.73
C TRP A 37 -4.78 -7.78 2.88
N TRP A 38 -3.81 -8.48 3.45
CA TRP A 38 -2.65 -8.99 2.73
C TRP A 38 -2.40 -10.46 3.05
N GLU A 39 -1.75 -11.16 2.11
CA GLU A 39 -1.22 -12.51 2.32
C GLU A 39 0.12 -12.73 1.62
N PHE A 40 0.88 -13.72 2.09
CA PHE A 40 2.07 -14.17 1.39
C PHE A 40 1.70 -14.73 0.01
N ALA A 41 2.41 -14.23 -0.98
CA ALA A 41 2.24 -14.64 -2.35
C ALA A 41 3.09 -15.89 -2.67
N GLY A 42 2.83 -16.47 -3.83
CA GLY A 42 3.67 -17.50 -4.44
C GLY A 42 4.42 -16.98 -5.67
N ALA A 43 5.05 -17.89 -6.40
CA ALA A 43 5.61 -17.64 -7.74
C ALA A 43 6.60 -16.44 -7.83
N GLY A 44 7.40 -16.23 -6.78
CA GLY A 44 8.45 -15.19 -6.77
C GLY A 44 8.01 -13.83 -6.22
N ALA A 45 6.74 -13.65 -5.87
CA ALA A 45 6.27 -12.53 -5.08
C ALA A 45 6.35 -12.84 -3.58
N LEU A 46 6.58 -11.82 -2.76
CA LEU A 46 6.58 -11.90 -1.31
C LEU A 46 5.16 -11.86 -0.75
N ALA A 47 4.36 -10.88 -1.18
CA ALA A 47 3.02 -10.64 -0.67
C ALA A 47 2.12 -10.00 -1.72
N ILE A 48 0.82 -10.22 -1.58
CA ILE A 48 -0.23 -9.45 -2.27
C ILE A 48 -1.07 -8.70 -1.25
N ILE A 49 -1.48 -7.49 -1.59
CA ILE A 49 -2.35 -6.63 -0.78
C ILE A 49 -3.60 -6.36 -1.62
N ASN A 50 -4.77 -6.70 -1.10
CA ASN A 50 -6.03 -6.40 -1.77
C ASN A 50 -6.33 -4.89 -1.68
N ILE A 51 -6.61 -4.25 -2.81
CA ILE A 51 -6.95 -2.83 -2.86
C ILE A 51 -8.36 -2.63 -3.45
N PRO A 52 -9.08 -1.57 -3.02
CA PRO A 52 -10.34 -1.21 -3.67
C PRO A 52 -10.11 -0.92 -5.17
N SER A 53 -10.99 -1.47 -6.00
CA SER A 53 -11.03 -1.10 -7.42
C SER A 53 -11.35 0.38 -7.59
N VAL A 54 -11.16 0.91 -8.80
CA VAL A 54 -11.51 2.30 -9.13
C VAL A 54 -12.97 2.61 -8.76
N ALA A 55 -13.89 1.68 -9.05
CA ALA A 55 -15.30 1.83 -8.75
C ALA A 55 -15.63 1.79 -7.25
N GLN A 56 -14.82 1.08 -6.46
CA GLN A 56 -15.03 0.93 -5.01
C GLN A 56 -14.30 2.01 -4.20
N TRP A 57 -13.27 2.64 -4.78
CA TRP A 57 -12.31 3.49 -4.10
C TRP A 57 -12.93 4.52 -3.15
N GLU A 58 -13.76 5.41 -3.67
CA GLU A 58 -14.31 6.52 -2.88
C GLU A 58 -15.28 6.02 -1.81
N SER A 59 -16.05 4.97 -2.13
CA SER A 59 -16.99 4.37 -1.18
C SER A 59 -16.29 3.68 0.01
N THR A 60 -15.15 3.04 -0.25
CA THR A 60 -14.37 2.28 0.74
C THR A 60 -13.41 3.17 1.53
N THR A 61 -12.66 4.03 0.83
CA THR A 61 -11.58 4.82 1.43
C THR A 61 -12.02 6.21 1.87
N LYS A 62 -13.19 6.69 1.42
CA LYS A 62 -13.62 8.10 1.62
C LYS A 62 -12.65 9.15 1.08
N LEU A 63 -11.64 8.74 0.31
CA LEU A 63 -10.71 9.63 -0.39
C LEU A 63 -11.15 9.78 -1.84
N PRO A 64 -10.93 10.95 -2.46
CA PRO A 64 -11.25 11.14 -3.87
C PRO A 64 -10.41 10.22 -4.75
N LEU A 65 -10.97 9.80 -5.88
CA LEU A 65 -10.27 8.91 -6.82
C LEU A 65 -8.93 9.50 -7.31
N SER A 66 -8.83 10.82 -7.41
CA SER A 66 -7.60 11.54 -7.78
C SER A 66 -6.43 11.32 -6.80
N GLN A 67 -6.69 10.88 -5.57
CA GLN A 67 -5.65 10.55 -4.59
C GLN A 67 -5.25 9.06 -4.60
N ARG A 68 -5.94 8.21 -5.39
CA ARG A 68 -5.73 6.76 -5.37
C ARG A 68 -4.28 6.38 -5.61
N GLU A 69 -3.67 6.90 -6.67
CA GLU A 69 -2.30 6.56 -7.03
C GLU A 69 -1.29 6.99 -5.95
N ASP A 70 -1.43 8.19 -5.41
CA ASP A 70 -0.55 8.70 -4.34
C ASP A 70 -0.66 7.86 -3.06
N VAL A 71 -1.88 7.47 -2.66
CA VAL A 71 -2.12 6.64 -1.48
C VAL A 71 -1.51 5.25 -1.67
N LEU A 72 -1.78 4.60 -2.81
CA LEU A 72 -1.27 3.27 -3.12
C LEU A 72 0.27 3.28 -3.22
N ARG A 73 0.85 4.35 -3.78
CA ARG A 73 2.30 4.56 -3.82
C ARG A 73 2.91 4.63 -2.42
N ILE A 74 2.33 5.42 -1.51
CA ILE A 74 2.80 5.52 -0.12
C ILE A 74 2.73 4.16 0.59
N ILE A 75 1.65 3.41 0.39
CA ILE A 75 1.50 2.06 0.95
C ILE A 75 2.58 1.13 0.40
N GLY A 76 2.73 1.05 -0.93
CA GLY A 76 3.72 0.19 -1.58
C GLY A 76 5.16 0.51 -1.15
N GLU A 77 5.53 1.79 -1.12
CA GLU A 77 6.83 2.26 -0.64
C GLU A 77 7.07 1.90 0.84
N HIS A 78 6.04 2.07 1.68
CA HIS A 78 6.13 1.69 3.09
C HIS A 78 6.35 0.18 3.26
N VAL A 79 5.59 -0.64 2.53
CA VAL A 79 5.68 -2.10 2.62
C VAL A 79 7.04 -2.58 2.11
N VAL A 80 7.53 -2.08 0.97
CA VAL A 80 8.88 -2.40 0.49
C VAL A 80 9.95 -2.03 1.51
N ARG A 81 9.90 -0.79 2.03
CA ARG A 81 10.89 -0.32 3.02
C ARG A 81 10.92 -1.19 4.27
N THR A 82 9.76 -1.61 4.77
CA THR A 82 9.66 -2.32 6.06
C THR A 82 9.81 -3.83 5.93
N GLN A 83 9.25 -4.45 4.88
CA GLN A 83 9.21 -5.91 4.72
C GLN A 83 10.36 -6.48 3.88
N THR A 84 11.03 -5.65 3.08
CA THR A 84 12.17 -6.08 2.24
C THR A 84 13.49 -5.37 2.62
N SER A 85 13.48 -4.64 3.74
CA SER A 85 14.57 -3.72 4.12
C SER A 85 14.92 -2.72 3.00
N GLY A 86 13.92 -2.35 2.20
CA GLY A 86 14.08 -1.46 1.04
C GLY A 86 14.70 -2.09 -0.21
N ARG A 87 15.00 -3.39 -0.20
CA ARG A 87 15.58 -4.13 -1.35
C ARG A 87 14.50 -4.92 -2.08
N GLY A 88 13.49 -4.21 -2.56
CA GLY A 88 12.36 -4.83 -3.23
C GLY A 88 11.64 -3.83 -4.11
N ARG A 89 10.58 -4.30 -4.75
CA ARG A 89 9.71 -3.50 -5.59
C ARG A 89 8.26 -3.89 -5.38
N TYR A 90 7.36 -3.09 -5.91
CA TYR A 90 5.95 -3.44 -5.97
C TYR A 90 5.37 -3.05 -7.32
N ASP A 91 4.38 -3.81 -7.76
CA ASP A 91 3.54 -3.49 -8.91
C ASP A 91 2.11 -3.26 -8.41
N VAL A 92 1.39 -2.35 -9.06
CA VAL A 92 -0.01 -2.04 -8.75
C VAL A 92 -0.86 -2.38 -9.97
N ASP A 93 -1.88 -3.20 -9.78
CA ASP A 93 -2.91 -3.47 -10.78
C ASP A 93 -4.28 -2.88 -10.35
N GLU A 94 -5.37 -3.38 -10.94
CA GLU A 94 -6.71 -2.90 -10.62
C GLU A 94 -7.12 -3.20 -9.17
N GLN A 95 -6.71 -4.35 -8.62
CA GLN A 95 -7.22 -4.91 -7.37
C GLN A 95 -6.12 -5.37 -6.39
N PHE A 96 -4.86 -5.33 -6.79
CA PHE A 96 -3.74 -5.74 -5.95
C PHE A 96 -2.54 -4.79 -6.02
N ILE A 97 -1.84 -4.71 -4.89
CA ILE A 97 -0.40 -4.40 -4.87
C ILE A 97 0.33 -5.73 -4.71
N THR A 98 1.20 -6.06 -5.66
CA THR A 98 2.07 -7.24 -5.57
C THR A 98 3.47 -6.79 -5.18
N VAL A 99 4.00 -7.33 -4.08
CA VAL A 99 5.31 -6.97 -3.54
C VAL A 99 6.31 -8.08 -3.86
N TYR A 100 7.51 -7.70 -4.29
CA TYR A 100 8.63 -8.58 -4.59
C TYR A 100 9.82 -8.19 -3.72
N ALA A 101 10.49 -9.18 -3.13
CA ALA A 101 11.78 -8.99 -2.48
C ALA A 101 12.90 -9.39 -3.43
N ASP A 102 13.96 -8.58 -3.52
CA ASP A 102 15.17 -9.01 -4.22
C ASP A 102 15.87 -10.06 -3.37
N THR A 103 16.06 -11.25 -3.94
CA THR A 103 16.68 -12.40 -3.27
C THR A 103 18.19 -12.45 -3.41
N THR A 104 18.83 -11.38 -3.91
CA THR A 104 20.29 -11.31 -4.00
C THR A 104 20.87 -11.09 -2.60
N VAL A 105 21.34 -12.19 -2.00
CA VAL A 105 22.20 -12.23 -0.82
C VAL A 105 23.65 -11.92 -1.17
#